data_AF-A0A924RFR0-F1
#
_entry.id   AF-A0A924RFR0-F1
#
_cell.length_a   1.000
_cell.length_b   1.000
_cell.length_c   1.000
_cell.angle_alpha   90.00
_cell.angle_beta   90.00
_cell.angle_gamma   90.00
#
_symmetry.space_group_name_H-M   'P 1'
#
loop_
_entity.id
_entity.type
_entity.pdbx_description
1 polymer ?
#
loop_
_entity_poly.entity_id
_entity_poly.type
_entity_poly.pdbx_seq_one_letter_code
_entity_poly.pdbx_strand_id
1 'polypeptide(L)' 'TAAWRAAGLPIAADRNVPPDHACVDFYLRPYDRNSGVEDAMKAYLSWEIDLVHEIERDGTVKFGV' A
#
# COMPACT_ATOMS: atom_id res chain seq x y z
N THR A 1 6.40 -21.26 10.07
CA THR A 1 7.68 -21.40 9.34
C THR A 1 8.90 -21.66 10.24
N ALA A 2 8.83 -21.45 11.56
CA ALA A 2 9.98 -21.62 12.46
C ALA A 2 10.61 -23.03 12.44
N ALA A 3 9.81 -24.10 12.49
CA ALA A 3 10.31 -25.48 12.45
C ALA A 3 11.04 -25.82 11.13
N TRP A 4 10.54 -25.31 9.99
CA TRP A 4 11.17 -25.49 8.66
C TRP A 4 12.54 -24.82 8.58
N ARG A 5 12.64 -23.60 9.12
CA ARG A 5 13.91 -22.87 9.25
C ARG A 5 14.90 -23.64 10.13
N ALA A 6 14.46 -24.13 11.28
CA ALA A 6 15.30 -24.90 12.20
C ALA A 6 15.83 -26.20 11.59
N ALA A 7 15.07 -26.81 10.67
CA ALA A 7 15.48 -27.99 9.92
C ALA A 7 16.46 -27.71 8.77
N GLY A 8 16.85 -26.46 8.53
CA GLY A 8 17.80 -26.08 7.46
C GLY A 8 17.26 -26.23 6.04
N LEU A 9 15.93 -26.31 5.89
CA LEU A 9 15.29 -26.51 4.59
C LEU A 9 15.25 -25.21 3.78
N PRO A 10 15.24 -25.28 2.43
CA PRO A 10 15.25 -24.11 1.56
C PRO A 10 14.05 -23.19 1.79
N ILE A 11 14.29 -21.88 1.67
CA ILE A 11 13.26 -20.84 1.74
C ILE A 11 13.49 -19.86 0.60
N ALA A 12 12.43 -19.56 -0.15
CA ALA A 12 12.42 -18.48 -1.11
C ALA A 12 11.94 -17.19 -0.43
N ALA A 13 12.60 -16.07 -0.76
CA ALA A 13 12.23 -14.74 -0.31
C ALA A 13 12.27 -13.79 -1.52
N ASP A 14 11.33 -13.97 -2.43
CA ASP A 14 11.15 -13.10 -3.60
C ASP A 14 9.99 -12.13 -3.34
N ARG A 15 10.26 -10.84 -3.49
CA ARG A 15 9.27 -9.77 -3.31
C ARG A 15 8.19 -9.77 -4.40
N ASN A 16 8.48 -10.37 -5.56
CA ASN A 16 7.52 -10.48 -6.66
C ASN A 16 6.56 -11.68 -6.49
N VAL A 17 6.70 -12.46 -5.41
CA VAL A 17 5.87 -13.64 -5.14
C VAL A 17 5.28 -13.55 -3.72
N PRO A 18 3.98 -13.23 -3.58
CA PRO A 18 3.01 -12.98 -4.66
C PRO A 18 3.21 -11.62 -5.35
N PRO A 19 2.69 -11.42 -6.57
CA PRO A 19 2.70 -10.12 -7.23
C PRO A 19 1.79 -9.12 -6.50
N ASP A 20 2.04 -7.81 -6.67
CA ASP A 20 1.35 -6.73 -5.94
C ASP A 20 -0.18 -6.86 -5.88
N HIS A 21 -0.83 -7.24 -6.99
CA HIS A 21 -2.29 -7.35 -7.06
C HIS A 21 -2.87 -8.52 -6.24
N ALA A 22 -2.03 -9.48 -5.87
CA ALA A 22 -2.40 -10.61 -5.01
C ALA A 22 -2.08 -10.36 -3.53
N CYS A 23 -1.36 -9.28 -3.20
CA CYS A 23 -1.13 -8.81 -1.82
C CYS A 23 -2.38 -8.06 -1.30
N VAL A 24 -3.51 -8.75 -1.15
CA VAL A 24 -4.80 -8.15 -0.77
C VAL A 24 -4.99 -7.98 0.74
N ASP A 25 -4.12 -8.61 1.53
CA ASP A 25 -4.12 -8.60 2.99
C ASP A 25 -3.30 -7.44 3.59
N PHE A 26 -2.55 -6.71 2.75
CA PHE A 26 -1.77 -5.56 3.16
C PHE A 26 -1.91 -4.40 2.17
N TYR A 27 -2.09 -3.19 2.68
CA TYR A 27 -2.06 -2.00 1.83
C TYR A 27 -0.62 -1.68 1.40
N LEU A 28 -0.29 -2.02 0.15
CA LEU A 28 0.95 -1.57 -0.47
C LEU A 28 0.86 -0.06 -0.73
N ARG A 29 1.58 0.73 0.10
CA ARG A 29 1.75 2.17 -0.12
C ARG A 29 2.33 2.40 -1.52
N PRO A 30 2.10 3.58 -2.14
CA PRO A 30 2.53 3.84 -3.51
C PRO A 30 4.00 3.52 -3.81
N TYR A 31 4.89 3.79 -2.85
CA TYR A 31 6.33 3.52 -2.93
C TYR A 31 6.77 2.11 -2.48
N ASP A 32 5.85 1.30 -1.96
CA ASP A 32 6.10 -0.10 -1.64
C ASP A 32 5.78 -1.04 -2.83
N ARG A 33 5.20 -0.54 -3.91
CA ARG A 33 4.87 -1.35 -5.10
C ARG A 33 6.14 -1.85 -5.81
N ASN A 34 6.07 -3.04 -6.39
CA ASN A 34 7.16 -3.63 -7.17
C ASN A 34 7.36 -2.93 -8.53
N SER A 35 6.34 -2.23 -9.05
CA SER A 35 6.42 -1.47 -10.31
C SER A 35 5.43 -0.30 -10.32
N GLY A 36 5.59 0.64 -11.26
CA GLY A 36 4.68 1.78 -11.42
C GLY A 36 4.67 2.76 -10.23
N VAL A 37 5.77 2.82 -9.46
CA VAL A 37 5.87 3.62 -8.23
C VAL A 37 5.62 5.10 -8.50
N GLU A 38 6.22 5.66 -9.55
CA GLU A 38 6.08 7.09 -9.85
C GLU A 38 4.62 7.48 -10.13
N ASP A 39 3.93 6.70 -10.97
CA ASP A 39 2.53 6.96 -11.31
C ASP A 39 1.61 6.76 -10.09
N ALA A 40 1.88 5.73 -9.27
CA ALA A 40 1.15 5.51 -8.03
C ALA A 40 1.36 6.67 -7.04
N MET A 41 2.58 7.21 -6.94
CA MET A 41 2.88 8.37 -6.10
C MET A 41 2.18 9.63 -6.60
N LYS A 42 2.18 9.89 -7.92
CA LYS A 42 1.43 11.00 -8.51
C LYS A 42 -0.06 10.89 -8.21
N ALA A 43 -0.65 9.71 -8.41
CA ALA A 43 -2.06 9.47 -8.12
C ALA A 43 -2.39 9.68 -6.63
N TYR A 44 -1.49 9.27 -5.73
CA TYR A 44 -1.64 9.50 -4.30
C TYR A 44 -1.61 10.99 -3.93
N LEU A 45 -0.68 11.77 -4.51
CA LEU A 45 -0.63 13.22 -4.29
C LEU A 45 -1.88 13.93 -4.85
N SER A 46 -2.35 13.52 -6.04
CA SER A 46 -3.62 14.02 -6.58
C SER A 46 -4.78 13.75 -5.62
N TRP A 47 -4.87 12.53 -5.09
CA TRP A 47 -5.89 12.16 -4.12
C TRP A 47 -5.81 13.01 -2.84
N GLU A 48 -4.61 13.24 -2.28
CA GLU A 48 -4.45 14.07 -1.07
C GLU A 48 -4.93 15.51 -1.27
N ILE A 49 -4.70 16.09 -2.45
CA ILE A 49 -5.16 17.45 -2.79
C ILE A 49 -6.70 17.49 -2.90
N ASP A 50 -7.29 16.49 -3.57
CA ASP A 50 -8.74 16.43 -3.78
C ASP A 50 -9.53 16.09 -2.51
N LEU A 51 -8.88 15.47 -1.52
CA LEU A 51 -9.49 15.07 -0.26
C LEU A 51 -10.20 16.23 0.48
N VAL A 52 -9.69 17.45 0.36
CA VAL A 52 -10.31 18.64 0.97
C VAL A 52 -11.72 18.87 0.42
N HIS A 53 -11.89 18.76 -0.90
CA HIS A 53 -13.20 18.88 -1.55
C HIS A 53 -14.13 17.73 -1.16
N GLU A 54 -13.59 16.51 -1.02
CA GLU A 54 -14.36 15.36 -0.57
C GLU A 54 -14.91 15.54 0.84
N ILE A 55 -14.09 16.10 1.74
CA ILE A 55 -14.48 16.39 3.12
C ILE A 55 -15.55 17.49 3.18
N GLU A 56 -15.39 18.57 2.40
CA GLU A 56 -16.40 19.63 2.30
C GLU A 56 -17.76 19.06 1.83
N ARG A 57 -17.74 18.19 0.82
CA ARG A 57 -18.94 17.51 0.30
C ARG A 57 -19.58 16.59 1.34
N ASP A 58 -18.78 15.86 2.12
CA ASP A 58 -19.28 14.98 3.18
C ASP A 58 -19.98 15.77 4.31
N GLY A 59 -19.40 16.90 4.73
CA GLY A 59 -20.04 17.84 5.64
C GLY A 59 -20.24 17.35 7.09
N THR A 60 -19.78 16.13 7.42
CA THR A 60 -19.88 15.59 8.79
C THR A 60 -18.63 15.87 9.63
N VAL A 61 -17.51 16.17 8.97
CA VAL A 61 -16.23 16.45 9.63
C VAL A 61 -16.18 17.91 10.09
N LYS A 62 -15.77 18.13 11.34
CA LYS A 62 -15.52 19.47 11.90
C LYS A 62 -14.04 19.62 12.21
N PHE A 63 -13.34 20.45 11.44
CA PHE A 63 -12.01 20.93 11.80
C PHE A 63 -12.15 22.13 12.73
N GLY A 64 -11.56 22.06 13.92
CA GLY A 64 -11.46 23.22 14.82
C GLY A 64 -10.28 24.11 14.42
N VAL A 65 -10.43 25.42 14.61
CA VAL A 65 -9.32 26.37 14.66
C VAL A 65 -8.77 26.41 16.09
#